data_AF-A0A7K4DSU0-F1
#
_entry.id   AF-A0A7K4DSU0-F1
#
_cell.length_a   1.000
_cell.length_b   1.000
_cell.length_c   1.000
_cell.angle_alpha   90.00
_cell.angle_beta   90.00
_cell.angle_gamma   90.00
#
_symmetry.space_group_name_H-M   'P 1'
#
loop_
_entity.id
_entity.type
_entity.pdbx_description
1 polymer ?
#
loop_
_entity_poly.entity_id
_entity_poly.type
_entity_poly.pdbx_seq_one_letter_code
_entity_poly.pdbx_strand_id
1 'polypeptide(L)' 'MPNSKKLFNIAKKVIPSGVNSPVRYFEPYPFFTKKANGAYIWDEDNNRY' A
#
# COMPACT_ATOMS: atom_id res chain seq x y z
N MET A 1 -12.44 -4.09 6.49
CA MET A 1 -11.91 -3.55 5.21
C MET A 1 -10.40 -3.65 5.27
N PRO A 2 -9.70 -4.02 4.18
CA PRO A 2 -8.24 -4.05 4.17
C PRO A 2 -7.65 -2.68 4.56
N ASN A 3 -6.69 -2.67 5.47
CA ASN A 3 -5.98 -1.48 5.92
C ASN A 3 -5.31 -0.77 4.74
N SER A 4 -4.76 -1.53 3.78
CA SER A 4 -4.19 -0.98 2.55
C SER A 4 -5.21 -0.12 1.77
N LYS A 5 -6.47 -0.57 1.68
CA LYS A 5 -7.54 0.21 1.02
C LYS A 5 -7.86 1.50 1.79
N LYS A 6 -7.87 1.45 3.12
CA LYS A 6 -8.09 2.64 3.97
C LYS A 6 -6.97 3.66 3.80
N LEU A 7 -5.73 3.21 3.80
CA LEU A 7 -4.55 4.05 3.61
C LEU A 7 -4.52 4.67 2.21
N PHE A 8 -4.83 3.89 1.17
CA PHE A 8 -4.94 4.41 -0.18
C PHE A 8 -6.00 5.52 -0.31
N ASN A 9 -7.17 5.36 0.33
CA ASN A 9 -8.21 6.39 0.36
C ASN A 9 -7.77 7.67 1.08
N ILE A 10 -6.90 7.56 2.09
CA ILE A 10 -6.31 8.73 2.75
C ILE A 10 -5.28 9.38 1.82
N ALA A 11 -4.39 8.58 1.23
CA ALA A 11 -3.34 9.05 0.34
C ALA A 11 -3.92 9.82 -0.87
N LYS A 12 -5.00 9.34 -1.48
CA LYS A 12 -5.69 10.01 -2.60
C LYS A 12 -6.16 11.44 -2.30
N LYS A 13 -6.33 11.81 -1.02
CA LYS A 13 -6.74 13.17 -0.63
C LYS A 13 -5.62 14.19 -0.71
N VAL A 14 -4.37 13.74 -0.70
CA VAL A 14 -3.18 14.60 -0.55
C VAL A 14 -2.06 14.29 -1.55
N ILE A 15 -2.08 13.12 -2.18
CA ILE A 15 -1.08 12.68 -3.17
C ILE A 15 -1.83 12.41 -4.49
N PRO A 16 -1.39 13.00 -5.63
CA PRO A 16 -1.95 12.69 -6.94
C PRO A 16 -1.96 11.18 -7.20
N SER A 17 -3.12 10.64 -7.62
CA SER A 17 -3.33 9.20 -7.82
C SER A 17 -3.06 8.30 -6.60
N GLY A 18 -2.91 8.89 -5.41
CA GLY A 18 -2.68 8.17 -4.14
C GLY A 18 -1.29 7.53 -4.00
N VAL A 19 -0.35 7.78 -4.93
CA VAL A 19 1.03 7.28 -4.87
C VAL A 19 2.04 8.33 -5.34
N ASN A 20 3.22 8.38 -4.72
CA ASN A 20 4.29 9.31 -5.12
C ASN A 20 5.09 8.85 -6.35
N SER A 21 5.17 7.54 -6.58
CA SER A 21 5.88 6.95 -7.71
C SER A 21 4.87 6.15 -8.54
N PRO A 22 4.64 6.50 -9.82
CA PRO A 22 3.58 5.89 -10.63
C PRO A 22 3.67 4.37 -10.76
N VAL A 23 4.89 3.81 -10.73
CA VAL A 23 5.12 2.35 -10.78
C VAL A 23 4.47 1.60 -9.60
N ARG A 24 4.15 2.31 -8.51
CA ARG A 24 3.50 1.73 -7.32
C ARG A 24 1.97 1.66 -7.45
N TYR A 25 1.38 2.22 -8.49
CA TYR A 25 -0.07 2.16 -8.68
C TYR A 25 -0.49 0.88 -9.38
N PHE A 26 -1.51 0.20 -8.85
CA PHE A 26 -2.21 -0.87 -9.54
C PHE A 26 -3.65 -1.01 -9.01
N GLU A 27 -4.52 -1.60 -9.84
CA GLU A 27 -5.92 -1.85 -9.48
C GLU A 27 -6.06 -3.12 -8.63
N PRO A 28 -7.04 -3.19 -7.71
CA PRO A 28 -7.99 -2.12 -7.36
C PRO A 28 -7.40 -1.04 -6.43
N TYR A 29 -6.28 -1.32 -5.75
CA TYR A 29 -5.51 -0.39 -4.93
C TYR A 29 -4.16 -1.04 -4.59
N PRO A 30 -3.09 -0.27 -4.38
CA PRO A 30 -1.80 -0.82 -3.98
C PRO A 30 -1.81 -1.36 -2.54
N PHE A 31 -0.96 -2.35 -2.26
CA PHE A 31 -0.68 -2.77 -0.89
C PHE A 31 0.25 -1.75 -0.21
N PHE A 32 0.08 -1.57 1.10
CA PHE A 32 0.95 -0.71 1.91
C PHE A 32 1.86 -1.60 2.76
N THR A 33 3.16 -1.41 2.67
CA THR A 33 4.15 -2.20 3.43
C THR A 33 4.28 -1.67 4.85
N LYS A 34 4.16 -2.57 5.84
CA LYS A 34 4.33 -2.29 7.27
C LYS A 34 5.75 -2.56 7.75
N LYS A 35 6.36 -3.67 7.30
CA LYS A 35 7.74 -4.06 7.67
C LYS A 35 8.35 -5.02 6.64
N ALA A 36 9.66 -5.18 6.68
CA ALA A 36 10.40 -6.18 5.91
C ALA A 36 11.50 -6.81 6.78
N ASN A 37 11.89 -8.04 6.48
CA ASN A 37 12.98 -8.77 7.12
C ASN A 37 13.52 -9.88 6.18
N GLY A 38 14.79 -9.79 5.80
CA GLY A 38 15.39 -10.68 4.83
C GLY A 38 14.69 -10.60 3.48
N ALA A 39 14.30 -11.76 2.94
CA ALA A 39 13.56 -11.86 1.68
C ALA A 39 12.05 -11.61 1.82
N TYR A 40 11.56 -11.29 3.02
CA TYR A 40 10.13 -11.22 3.31
C TYR A 40 9.62 -9.80 3.57
N ILE A 41 8.40 -9.54 3.13
CA ILE A 41 7.66 -8.28 3.34
C ILE A 41 6.32 -8.58 4.01
N TRP A 42 5.92 -7.72 4.94
CA TRP A 42 4.58 -7.73 5.54
C TRP A 42 3.85 -6.45 5.18
N ASP A 43 2.64 -6.59 4.65
CA ASP A 43 1.76 -5.45 4.41
C ASP A 43 1.01 -5.01 5.69
N GLU A 44 0.24 -3.94 5.57
CA GLU A 44 -0.61 -3.37 6.64
C GLU A 44 -1.79 -4.27 7.03
N ASP A 45 -2.03 -5.32 6.26
CA ASP A 45 -3.02 -6.37 6.51
C ASP A 45 -2.38 -7.61 7.17
N ASN A 46 -1.06 -7.56 7.44
CA ASN A 46 -0.21 -8.64 7.97
C ASN A 46 -0.04 -9.85 7.03
N ASN A 47 -0.31 -9.72 5.74
CA ASN A 47 0.05 -10.74 4.75
C ASN A 47 1.57 -10.75 4.58
N ARG A 48 2.17 -11.95 4.55
CA ARG A 48 3.61 -12.13 4.30
C ARG A 48 3.85 -12.55 2.85
N TYR A 49 4.75 -11.84 2.20
CA TYR A 49 5.28 -12.12 0.87
C TYR A 49 6.75 -12.49 0.97
#